data_AF-A0A9P4H2T9-F1
#
_entry.id   AF-A0A9P4H2T9-F1
#
_cell.length_a   1.000
_cell.length_b   1.000
_cell.length_c   1.000
_cell.angle_alpha   90.00
_cell.angle_beta   90.00
_cell.angle_gamma   90.00
#
_symmetry.space_group_name_H-M   'P 1'
#
loop_
_entity.id
_entity.type
_entity.pdbx_description
1 polymer ?
#
loop_
_entity_poly.entity_id
_entity_poly.type
_entity_poly.pdbx_seq_one_letter_code
_entity_poly.pdbx_strand_id
1 'polypeptide(L)'
;MRAFLQRLFSPPTQHLRVLKPTPSTACYTVSTRSIPTTLPGTLAHHLPSILNRLLDTIDNWHFVSVLEPLQWPYLAPSALLLLYLALRRNHTEESLLVLRGLGIQTSTSSPTYLQSPTTRFIPTTSIQDVVIHEAFRGFEVRFYLAIVVEGEEDVVVVFPRLLPKRKVLEEVWRGARGCLWEGKGMGG
;
A
#
# COMPACT_ATOMS: atom_id res chain seq x y z
N MET A 1 18.40 6.53 -23.03
CA MET A 1 17.35 7.48 -22.57
C MET A 1 15.93 6.93 -22.60
N ARG A 2 15.42 6.36 -23.72
CA ARG A 2 14.02 5.88 -23.80
C ARG A 2 13.61 4.84 -22.74
N ALA A 3 14.46 3.86 -22.44
CA ALA A 3 14.19 2.86 -21.40
C ALA A 3 14.10 3.44 -19.98
N PHE A 4 14.86 4.51 -19.70
CA PHE A 4 14.84 5.20 -18.40
C PHE A 4 13.56 6.01 -18.24
N LEU A 5 13.14 6.72 -19.30
CA LEU A 5 11.87 7.44 -19.33
C LEU A 5 10.68 6.47 -19.21
N GLN A 6 10.69 5.36 -19.95
CA GLN A 6 9.64 4.34 -19.81
C GLN A 6 9.57 3.78 -18.39
N ARG A 7 10.70 3.63 -17.69
CA ARG A 7 10.72 3.15 -16.29
C ARG A 7 10.14 4.16 -15.30
N LEU A 8 10.32 5.46 -15.55
CA LEU A 8 9.76 6.54 -14.73
C LEU A 8 8.24 6.64 -14.87
N PHE A 9 7.70 6.36 -16.05
CA PHE A 9 6.26 6.41 -16.34
C PHE A 9 5.55 5.05 -16.28
N SER A 10 6.28 3.96 -16.05
CA SER A 10 5.67 2.64 -15.86
C SER A 10 4.99 2.57 -14.50
N PRO A 11 3.75 2.04 -14.41
CA PRO A 11 3.09 1.85 -13.14
C PRO A 11 3.97 1.00 -12.20
N PRO A 12 4.02 1.33 -10.90
CA PRO A 12 4.87 0.65 -9.95
C PRO A 12 4.57 -0.85 -9.94
N THR A 13 5.62 -1.67 -9.84
CA THR A 13 5.45 -3.13 -9.78
C THR A 13 4.67 -3.49 -8.51
N GLN A 14 3.55 -4.18 -8.68
CA GLN A 14 2.67 -4.59 -7.59
C GLN A 14 2.92 -6.06 -7.26
N HIS A 15 2.96 -6.39 -5.98
CA HIS A 15 3.06 -7.75 -5.49
C HIS A 15 1.79 -8.12 -4.74
N LEU A 16 1.17 -9.22 -5.15
CA LEU A 16 0.09 -9.87 -4.42
C LEU A 16 0.71 -10.85 -3.40
N ARG A 17 0.32 -10.72 -2.13
CA ARG A 17 0.61 -11.69 -1.08
C ARG A 17 -0.71 -12.30 -0.64
N VAL A 18 -0.80 -13.61 -0.76
CA VAL A 18 -1.97 -14.39 -0.32
C VAL A 18 -1.61 -15.12 0.96
N LEU A 19 -2.39 -14.91 2.01
CA LEU A 19 -2.28 -15.60 3.28
C LEU A 19 -3.59 -16.32 3.56
N LYS A 20 -3.55 -17.63 3.78
CA LYS A 20 -4.71 -18.45 4.13
C LYS A 20 -4.46 -19.17 5.46
N PRO A 21 -4.65 -18.49 6.61
CA PRO A 21 -4.36 -19.09 7.91
C PRO A 21 -5.31 -20.24 8.26
N THR A 22 -6.56 -20.17 7.79
CA THR A 22 -7.60 -21.19 7.99
C THR A 22 -8.37 -21.39 6.68
N PRO A 23 -9.07 -22.51 6.48
CA PRO A 23 -9.93 -22.72 5.30
C PRO A 23 -11.07 -21.69 5.21
N SER A 24 -11.42 -21.05 6.34
CA SER A 24 -12.46 -20.02 6.46
C SER A 24 -11.95 -18.58 6.32
N THR A 25 -10.64 -18.36 6.31
CA THR A 25 -10.05 -17.01 6.32
C THR A 25 -8.97 -16.87 5.25
N ALA A 26 -9.16 -15.92 4.34
CA ALA A 26 -8.18 -15.57 3.32
C ALA A 26 -7.88 -14.07 3.37
N CYS A 27 -6.60 -13.71 3.44
CA CYS A 27 -6.13 -12.34 3.39
C CYS A 27 -5.31 -12.13 2.11
N TYR A 28 -5.74 -11.17 1.31
CA TYR A 28 -5.08 -10.76 0.06
C TYR A 28 -4.50 -9.38 0.28
N THR A 29 -3.18 -9.28 0.39
CA THR A 29 -2.48 -8.00 0.51
C THR A 29 -1.82 -7.66 -0.82
N VAL A 30 -2.22 -6.54 -1.41
CA VAL A 30 -1.53 -5.95 -2.56
C VAL A 30 -0.64 -4.84 -2.04
N SER A 31 0.63 -4.87 -2.43
CA SER A 31 1.61 -3.88 -1.98
C SER A 31 2.46 -3.43 -3.15
N THR A 32 2.77 -2.13 -3.19
CA THR A 32 3.81 -1.58 -4.08
C THR A 32 5.19 -1.62 -3.43
N ARG A 33 5.34 -2.37 -2.32
CA ARG A 33 6.67 -2.64 -1.76
C ARG A 33 7.49 -3.29 -2.86
N SER A 34 8.50 -2.59 -3.35
CA SER A 34 9.60 -3.26 -4.00
C SER A 34 10.17 -4.19 -2.93
N ILE A 35 10.05 -5.51 -3.12
CA ILE A 35 10.82 -6.47 -2.31
C ILE A 35 12.25 -5.92 -2.32
N PRO A 36 12.88 -5.66 -1.16
CA PRO A 36 14.19 -5.04 -1.09
C PRO A 36 15.23 -6.04 -1.62
N THR A 37 15.31 -6.12 -2.94
CA THR A 37 16.34 -6.78 -3.74
C THR A 37 17.07 -5.72 -4.56
N THR A 38 16.91 -4.45 -4.20
CA THR A 38 17.56 -3.33 -4.85
C THR A 38 18.31 -2.52 -3.80
N LEU A 39 19.53 -2.12 -4.17
CA LEU A 39 20.48 -1.30 -3.44
C LEU A 39 19.87 -0.16 -2.58
N PRO A 40 18.75 0.51 -2.93
CA PRO A 40 18.16 1.56 -2.11
C PRO A 40 17.66 1.11 -0.73
N GLY A 41 17.19 -0.14 -0.59
CA GLY A 41 16.70 -0.67 0.69
C GLY A 41 17.85 -0.97 1.67
N THR A 42 18.95 -1.51 1.14
CA THR A 42 20.22 -1.70 1.87
C THR A 42 20.82 -0.34 2.22
N LEU A 43 20.78 0.63 1.31
CA LEU A 43 21.16 2.02 1.56
C LEU A 43 20.31 2.69 2.63
N ALA A 44 18.98 2.49 2.64
CA ALA A 44 18.08 3.04 3.65
C ALA A 44 18.29 2.40 5.03
N HIS A 45 18.62 1.10 5.09
CA HIS A 45 18.94 0.39 6.32
C HIS A 45 20.31 0.77 6.89
N HIS A 46 21.29 0.96 6.01
CA HIS A 46 22.60 1.48 6.40
C HIS A 46 22.61 3.00 6.53
N LEU A 47 21.59 3.73 6.09
CA LEU A 47 21.50 5.19 6.19
C LEU A 47 21.65 5.68 7.62
N PRO A 48 20.98 5.14 8.65
CA PRO A 48 21.21 5.56 10.02
C PRO A 48 22.60 5.18 10.56
N SER A 49 23.21 4.07 10.10
CA SER A 49 24.56 3.68 10.54
C SER A 49 25.68 4.43 9.80
N ILE A 50 25.45 4.81 8.55
CA ILE A 50 26.30 5.70 7.75
C ILE A 50 26.13 7.14 8.27
N LEU A 51 24.90 7.56 8.60
CA LEU A 51 24.61 8.86 9.20
C LEU A 51 25.25 8.98 10.58
N ASN A 52 25.18 7.95 11.43
CA ASN A 52 25.90 7.94 12.71
C ASN A 52 27.42 7.90 12.54
N ARG A 53 27.96 7.12 11.60
CA ARG A 53 29.42 7.19 11.32
C ARG A 53 29.85 8.52 10.71
N LEU A 54 28.97 9.17 9.94
CA LEU A 54 29.19 10.51 9.40
C LEU A 54 29.12 11.54 10.53
N LEU A 55 28.17 11.42 11.47
CA LEU A 55 28.06 12.23 12.70
C LEU A 55 29.24 12.00 13.66
N ASP A 56 29.71 10.77 13.83
CA ASP A 56 30.93 10.45 14.59
C ASP A 56 32.19 10.95 13.88
N THR A 57 32.17 11.03 12.53
CA THR A 57 33.24 11.68 11.76
C THR A 57 33.17 13.21 11.87
N ILE A 58 31.97 13.77 12.09
CA ILE A 58 31.71 15.20 12.38
C ILE A 58 32.12 15.58 13.81
N ASP A 59 32.25 14.60 14.72
CA ASP A 59 32.80 14.78 16.07
C ASP A 59 34.32 15.08 16.07
N ASN A 60 34.98 14.94 14.90
CA ASN A 60 36.27 15.56 14.68
C ASN A 60 36.06 17.04 14.31
N TRP A 61 36.36 17.91 15.29
CA TRP A 61 36.58 19.37 15.36
C TRP A 61 36.60 20.25 14.07
N HIS A 62 36.74 19.71 12.87
CA HIS A 62 36.84 20.43 11.59
C HIS A 62 35.49 20.90 10.99
N PHE A 63 34.34 20.33 11.36
CA PHE A 63 33.05 20.66 10.71
C PHE A 63 32.19 21.71 11.42
N VAL A 64 32.47 22.05 12.68
CA VAL A 64 31.71 23.06 13.44
C VAL A 64 31.85 24.46 12.82
N SER A 65 32.97 24.76 12.17
CA SER A 65 33.26 26.04 11.52
C SER A 65 32.44 26.31 10.25
N VAL A 66 31.85 25.27 9.63
CA VAL A 66 31.03 25.40 8.42
C VAL A 66 29.54 25.57 8.74
N LEU A 67 29.11 25.20 9.96
CA LEU A 67 27.72 25.31 10.44
C LEU A 67 27.43 26.60 11.21
N GLU A 68 28.44 27.34 11.68
CA GLU A 68 28.27 28.64 12.34
C GLU A 68 27.62 29.76 11.50
N PRO A 69 27.87 29.90 10.17
CA PRO A 69 27.23 30.97 9.41
C PRO A 69 25.78 30.65 9.03
N LEU A 70 25.30 29.41 9.26
CA LEU A 70 23.95 29.01 8.90
C LEU A 70 22.97 29.39 10.01
N GLN A 71 22.51 30.64 9.92
CA GLN A 71 21.54 31.25 10.83
C GLN A 71 20.37 30.29 11.15
N TRP A 72 19.99 30.18 12.43
CA TRP A 72 18.82 29.45 12.95
C TRP A 72 17.56 29.43 12.05
N PRO A 73 17.19 30.54 11.35
CA PRO A 73 16.09 30.55 10.39
C PRO A 73 16.17 29.54 9.24
N TYR A 74 17.34 28.99 8.89
CA TYR A 74 17.49 27.97 7.84
C TYR A 74 17.63 26.54 8.40
N LEU A 75 18.13 26.40 9.63
CA LEU A 75 18.21 25.11 10.32
C LEU A 75 16.82 24.59 10.69
N ALA A 76 15.94 25.44 11.21
CA ALA A 76 14.58 25.05 11.55
C ALA A 76 13.76 24.50 10.36
N PRO A 77 13.67 25.20 9.20
CA PRO A 77 12.90 24.69 8.06
C PRO A 77 13.56 23.48 7.39
N SER A 78 14.89 23.38 7.38
CA SER A 78 15.57 22.20 6.81
C SER A 78 15.37 20.96 7.68
N ALA A 79 15.44 21.08 9.02
CA ALA A 79 15.08 20.01 9.94
C ALA A 79 13.61 19.61 9.80
N LEU A 80 12.70 20.59 9.68
CA LEU A 80 11.27 20.34 9.49
C LEU A 80 10.97 19.68 8.13
N LEU A 81 11.69 20.05 7.08
CA LEU A 81 11.62 19.42 5.76
C LEU A 81 12.10 17.97 5.81
N LEU A 82 13.25 17.71 6.46
CA LEU A 82 13.77 16.36 6.63
C LEU A 82 12.83 15.48 7.45
N LEU A 83 12.27 16.02 8.54
CA LEU A 83 11.25 15.35 9.34
C LEU A 83 9.99 15.07 8.51
N TYR A 84 9.52 16.05 7.73
CA TYR A 84 8.37 15.89 6.85
C TYR A 84 8.58 14.80 5.80
N LEU A 85 9.76 14.77 5.17
CA LEU A 85 10.14 13.74 4.20
C LEU A 85 10.27 12.36 4.87
N ALA A 86 10.79 12.29 6.10
CA ALA A 86 10.88 11.05 6.86
C ALA A 86 9.51 10.51 7.30
N LEU A 87 8.56 11.39 7.62
CA LEU A 87 7.20 11.01 8.03
C LEU A 87 6.30 10.60 6.86
N ARG A 88 6.67 10.95 5.61
CA ARG A 88 5.93 10.56 4.41
C ARG A 88 6.16 9.08 4.09
N ARG A 89 5.07 8.32 4.00
CA ARG A 89 5.11 6.91 3.63
C ARG A 89 5.11 6.78 2.11
N ASN A 90 6.22 6.29 1.56
CA ASN A 90 6.41 6.15 0.10
C ASN A 90 5.82 4.85 -0.49
N HIS A 91 5.11 4.06 0.32
CA HIS A 91 4.53 2.78 -0.11
C HIS A 91 3.05 2.71 0.23
N THR A 92 2.26 2.33 -0.77
CA THR A 92 0.83 2.07 -0.61
C THR A 92 0.61 0.57 -0.49
N GLU A 93 -0.08 0.19 0.56
CA GLU A 93 -0.49 -1.18 0.84
C GLU A 93 -1.99 -1.20 1.03
N GLU A 94 -2.65 -2.14 0.38
CA GLU A 94 -4.09 -2.34 0.50
C GLU A 94 -4.34 -3.83 0.68
N SER A 95 -5.19 -4.19 1.64
CA SER A 95 -5.53 -5.57 1.91
C SER A 95 -7.02 -5.80 1.95
N LEU A 96 -7.40 -6.98 1.45
CA LEU A 96 -8.73 -7.53 1.50
C LEU A 96 -8.68 -8.79 2.37
N LEU A 97 -9.30 -8.72 3.55
CA LEU A 97 -9.49 -9.86 4.42
C LEU A 97 -10.91 -10.38 4.22
N VAL A 98 -11.02 -11.65 3.85
CA VAL A 98 -12.30 -12.35 3.65
C VAL A 98 -12.48 -13.35 4.77
N LEU A 99 -13.58 -13.21 5.50
CA LEU A 99 -13.96 -14.05 6.64
C LEU A 99 -15.27 -14.76 6.30
N ARG A 100 -15.19 -16.07 6.08
CA ARG A 100 -16.35 -16.90 5.72
C ARG A 100 -17.44 -16.79 6.78
N GLY A 101 -18.64 -16.43 6.36
CA GLY A 101 -19.83 -16.30 7.23
C GLY A 101 -19.86 -15.04 8.09
N LEU A 102 -18.80 -14.23 8.09
CA LEU A 102 -18.76 -12.96 8.83
C LEU A 102 -18.82 -11.78 7.86
N GLY A 103 -17.88 -11.69 6.93
CA GLY A 103 -17.86 -10.59 5.97
C GLY A 103 -16.51 -10.37 5.34
N ILE A 104 -16.37 -9.18 4.77
CA ILE A 104 -15.16 -8.72 4.12
C ILE A 104 -14.66 -7.50 4.87
N GLN A 105 -13.35 -7.43 5.13
CA GLN A 105 -12.69 -6.24 5.64
C GLN A 105 -11.70 -5.72 4.60
N THR A 106 -11.87 -4.46 4.22
CA THR A 106 -10.91 -3.72 3.38
C THR A 106 -10.04 -2.87 4.29
N SER A 107 -8.73 -2.86 4.07
CA SER A 107 -7.79 -2.02 4.82
C SER A 107 -6.87 -1.30 3.84
N THR A 108 -6.83 0.03 3.93
CA THR A 108 -6.00 0.88 3.07
C THR A 108 -4.97 1.63 3.91
N SER A 109 -3.71 1.52 3.53
CA SER A 109 -2.61 2.26 4.17
C SER A 109 -2.76 3.77 3.98
N SER A 110 -2.59 4.51 5.06
CA SER A 110 -2.48 5.97 5.07
C SER A 110 -1.19 6.44 4.35
N PRO A 111 -1.16 7.70 3.87
CA PRO A 111 0.00 8.29 3.18
C PRO A 111 1.12 8.76 4.14
N THR A 112 0.84 8.82 5.44
CA THR A 112 1.77 9.31 6.47
C THR A 112 1.91 8.23 7.54
N TYR A 113 3.13 7.96 8.01
CA TYR A 113 3.37 6.91 9.02
C TYR A 113 2.63 7.13 10.35
N LEU A 114 2.32 8.40 10.67
CA LEU A 114 1.60 8.78 11.89
C LEU A 114 0.09 8.57 11.82
N GLN A 115 -0.47 8.33 10.63
CA GLN A 115 -1.91 8.16 10.47
C GLN A 115 -2.27 6.67 10.47
N SER A 116 -3.29 6.31 11.23
CA SER A 116 -3.83 4.95 11.23
C SER A 116 -4.37 4.57 9.84
N PRO A 117 -4.20 3.30 9.41
CA PRO A 117 -4.83 2.80 8.19
C PRO A 117 -6.36 2.90 8.26
N THR A 118 -7.00 3.18 7.13
CA THR A 118 -8.46 3.20 7.04
C THR A 118 -8.96 1.77 6.85
N THR A 119 -9.72 1.25 7.82
CA THR A 119 -10.30 -0.09 7.77
C THR A 119 -11.82 -0.01 7.69
N ARG A 120 -12.44 -0.72 6.74
CA ARG A 120 -13.90 -0.81 6.59
C ARG A 120 -14.31 -2.27 6.53
N PHE A 121 -15.20 -2.66 7.43
CA PHE A 121 -15.80 -3.99 7.47
C PHE A 121 -17.20 -3.97 6.85
N ILE A 122 -17.48 -4.98 6.03
CA ILE A 122 -18.74 -5.15 5.29
C ILE A 122 -19.27 -6.55 5.64
N PRO A 123 -20.38 -6.65 6.39
CA PRO A 123 -20.98 -7.93 6.75
C PRO A 123 -21.39 -8.76 5.53
N THR A 124 -21.35 -10.09 5.64
CA THR A 124 -21.77 -10.98 4.53
C THR A 124 -23.25 -10.79 4.16
N THR A 125 -24.08 -10.40 5.13
CA THR A 125 -25.51 -10.18 4.92
C THR A 125 -25.82 -8.99 4.02
N SER A 126 -24.93 -8.00 3.96
CA SER A 126 -25.10 -6.81 3.11
C SER A 126 -24.37 -6.92 1.77
N ILE A 127 -23.65 -8.02 1.50
CA ILE A 127 -22.93 -8.19 0.23
C ILE A 127 -23.89 -8.82 -0.79
N GLN A 128 -24.19 -8.09 -1.86
CA GLN A 128 -24.96 -8.63 -2.98
C GLN A 128 -24.05 -9.43 -3.92
N ASP A 129 -23.00 -8.78 -4.44
CA ASP A 129 -22.00 -9.43 -5.29
C ASP A 129 -20.66 -8.71 -5.23
N VAL A 130 -19.61 -9.43 -5.63
CA VAL A 130 -18.28 -8.89 -5.84
C VAL A 130 -18.00 -8.93 -7.34
N VAL A 131 -17.73 -7.77 -7.92
CA VAL A 131 -17.60 -7.58 -9.37
C VAL A 131 -16.27 -6.95 -9.74
N ILE A 132 -15.74 -7.33 -10.90
CA ILE A 132 -14.59 -6.66 -11.51
C ILE A 132 -15.14 -5.72 -12.57
N HIS A 133 -14.91 -4.42 -12.40
CA HIS A 133 -15.28 -3.40 -13.37
C HIS A 133 -14.07 -2.84 -14.09
N GLU A 134 -14.30 -2.42 -15.33
CA GLU A 134 -13.36 -1.65 -16.12
C GLU A 134 -13.75 -0.17 -16.09
N ALA A 135 -12.75 0.70 -15.97
CA ALA A 135 -12.92 2.13 -16.04
C ALA A 135 -11.86 2.75 -16.96
N PHE A 136 -12.27 3.79 -17.67
CA PHE A 136 -11.37 4.62 -18.46
C PHE A 136 -10.79 5.73 -17.59
N ARG A 137 -9.46 5.76 -17.45
CA ARG A 137 -8.74 6.87 -16.81
C ARG A 137 -7.91 7.58 -17.88
N GLY A 138 -8.44 8.68 -18.41
CA GLY A 138 -7.87 9.34 -19.58
C GLY A 138 -7.97 8.43 -20.80
N PHE A 139 -6.83 7.88 -21.24
CA PHE A 139 -6.74 6.91 -22.35
C PHE A 139 -6.32 5.50 -21.90
N GLU A 140 -6.20 5.26 -20.59
CA GLU A 140 -5.81 3.96 -20.04
C GLU A 140 -7.06 3.23 -19.49
N VAL A 141 -7.24 1.96 -19.89
CA VAL A 141 -8.25 1.08 -19.31
C VAL A 141 -7.70 0.47 -18.03
N ARG A 142 -8.37 0.72 -16.90
CA ARG A 142 -8.01 0.18 -15.59
C ARG A 142 -9.11 -0.70 -15.05
N PHE A 143 -8.72 -1.83 -14.49
CA PHE A 143 -9.64 -2.74 -13.82
C PHE A 143 -9.64 -2.46 -12.32
N TYR A 144 -10.80 -2.54 -11.69
CA TYR A 144 -10.95 -2.43 -10.24
C TYR A 144 -11.94 -3.46 -9.72
N LEU A 145 -11.70 -3.92 -8.50
CA LEU A 145 -12.59 -4.82 -7.79
C LEU A 145 -13.53 -4.01 -6.91
N ALA A 146 -14.82 -4.20 -7.11
CA ALA A 146 -15.87 -3.45 -6.46
C ALA A 146 -16.84 -4.43 -5.75
N ILE A 147 -17.30 -4.06 -4.57
CA ILE A 147 -18.26 -4.83 -3.77
C ILE A 147 -19.57 -4.05 -3.79
N VAL A 148 -20.63 -4.68 -4.32
CA VAL A 148 -21.97 -4.13 -4.31
C VAL A 148 -22.59 -4.44 -2.94
N VAL A 149 -22.91 -3.38 -2.20
CA VAL A 149 -23.46 -3.46 -0.84
C VAL A 149 -24.94 -3.10 -0.89
N GLU A 150 -25.78 -3.93 -0.27
CA GLU A 150 -27.21 -3.64 -0.11
C GLU A 150 -27.41 -2.45 0.83
N GLY A 151 -28.18 -1.46 0.37
CA GLY A 151 -28.49 -0.26 1.15
C GLY A 151 -27.47 0.88 1.01
N GLU A 152 -26.41 0.73 0.22
CA GLU A 152 -25.50 1.81 -0.17
C GLU A 152 -25.67 2.13 -1.66
N GLU A 153 -25.82 3.41 -2.00
CA GLU A 153 -25.89 3.85 -3.41
C GLU A 153 -24.53 3.74 -4.11
N ASP A 154 -23.44 3.88 -3.34
CA ASP A 154 -22.07 3.81 -3.82
C ASP A 154 -21.47 2.41 -3.69
N VAL A 155 -20.77 1.98 -4.73
CA VAL A 155 -20.04 0.69 -4.73
C VAL A 155 -18.72 0.84 -3.99
N VAL A 156 -18.39 -0.11 -3.10
CA VAL A 156 -17.14 -0.07 -2.35
C VAL A 156 -15.99 -0.64 -3.18
N VAL A 157 -15.01 0.20 -3.52
CA VAL A 157 -13.80 -0.23 -4.22
C VAL A 157 -12.79 -0.84 -3.23
N VAL A 158 -12.39 -2.08 -3.47
CA VAL A 158 -11.48 -2.83 -2.57
C VAL A 158 -10.06 -2.27 -2.56
N PHE A 159 -9.56 -1.88 -3.74
CA PHE A 159 -8.20 -1.41 -3.95
C PHE A 159 -8.19 0.00 -4.56
N PRO A 160 -8.57 1.05 -3.80
CA PRO A 160 -8.86 2.37 -4.36
C PRO A 160 -7.62 3.07 -4.95
N ARG A 161 -6.43 2.87 -4.37
CA ARG A 161 -5.18 3.54 -4.80
C ARG A 161 -4.34 2.64 -5.68
N LEU A 162 -4.26 1.34 -5.38
CA LEU A 162 -3.35 0.45 -6.09
C LEU A 162 -3.84 0.06 -7.48
N LEU A 163 -5.16 -0.11 -7.67
CA LEU A 163 -5.77 -0.48 -8.95
C LEU A 163 -4.97 -1.57 -9.70
N PRO A 164 -4.89 -2.79 -9.15
CA PRO A 164 -3.98 -3.78 -9.68
C PRO A 164 -4.43 -4.38 -11.01
N LYS A 165 -3.49 -5.03 -11.71
CA LYS A 165 -3.76 -5.65 -13.02
C LYS A 165 -4.86 -6.72 -12.92
N ARG A 166 -5.62 -6.90 -14.01
CA ARG A 166 -6.71 -7.88 -14.11
C ARG A 166 -6.38 -9.27 -13.57
N LYS A 167 -5.20 -9.83 -13.90
CA LYS A 167 -4.79 -11.16 -13.42
C LYS A 167 -4.79 -11.29 -11.89
N VAL A 168 -4.32 -10.26 -11.19
CA VAL A 168 -4.30 -10.20 -9.73
C VAL A 168 -5.73 -10.07 -9.18
N LEU A 169 -6.56 -9.22 -9.81
CA LEU A 169 -7.95 -9.05 -9.42
C LEU A 169 -8.77 -10.32 -9.62
N GLU A 170 -8.57 -11.06 -10.70
CA GLU A 170 -9.25 -12.32 -10.97
C GLU A 170 -8.91 -13.38 -9.91
N GLU A 171 -7.65 -13.45 -9.48
CA GLU A 171 -7.23 -14.38 -8.42
C GLU A 171 -7.89 -14.02 -7.08
N VAL A 172 -7.85 -12.73 -6.70
CA VAL A 172 -8.49 -12.24 -5.48
C VAL A 172 -10.01 -12.43 -5.53
N TRP A 173 -10.65 -12.16 -6.69
CA TRP A 173 -12.08 -12.34 -6.89
C TRP A 173 -12.50 -13.80 -6.77
N ARG A 174 -11.82 -14.73 -7.46
CA ARG A 174 -12.09 -16.17 -7.33
C ARG A 174 -11.94 -16.64 -5.89
N GLY A 175 -10.88 -16.19 -5.23
CA GLY A 175 -10.61 -16.52 -3.85
C GLY A 175 -11.65 -15.96 -2.88
N ALA A 176 -12.08 -14.71 -3.06
CA ALA A 176 -13.11 -14.08 -2.26
C ALA A 176 -14.48 -14.76 -2.46
N ARG A 177 -14.86 -15.03 -3.72
CA ARG A 177 -16.11 -15.72 -4.03
C ARG A 177 -16.15 -17.13 -3.44
N GLY A 178 -15.05 -17.89 -3.57
CA GLY A 178 -14.95 -19.22 -2.98
C GLY A 178 -15.21 -19.18 -1.46
N CYS A 179 -14.52 -18.29 -0.75
CA CYS A 179 -14.65 -18.16 0.70
C CYS A 179 -16.06 -17.70 1.16
N LEU A 180 -16.74 -16.84 0.40
CA LEU A 180 -18.06 -16.31 0.77
C LEU A 180 -19.20 -17.29 0.47
N TRP A 181 -19.18 -17.96 -0.69
CA TRP A 181 -20.33 -18.75 -1.16
C TRP A 181 -20.16 -20.27 -1.06
N GLU A 182 -18.96 -20.85 -1.17
CA GLU A 182 -18.81 -22.32 -1.05
C GLU A 182 -19.23 -22.83 0.33
N GLY A 183 -19.21 -21.95 1.33
CA GLY A 183 -19.62 -22.31 2.67
C GLY A 183 -21.11 -22.39 2.94
N LYS A 184 -21.92 -21.79 2.06
CA LYS A 184 -23.37 -21.73 2.22
C LYS A 184 -24.07 -23.00 1.70
N GLY A 185 -23.36 -23.83 0.93
CA GLY A 185 -23.90 -25.03 0.27
C GLY A 185 -23.90 -26.33 1.10
N MET A 186 -23.46 -26.32 2.36
CA MET A 186 -23.39 -27.53 3.22
C MET A 186 -24.39 -27.54 4.39
N GLY A 187 -25.38 -26.64 4.38
CA GLY A 187 -26.38 -26.52 5.45
C GLY A 187 -27.82 -26.54 4.94
N GLY A 188 -28.13 -27.46 4.03
CA GLY A 188 -29.48 -27.73 3.53
C GLY A 188 -29.86 -29.19 3.78
#